data_AF-A0A4V1V381-F1
#
_entry.id   AF-A0A4V1V381-F1
#
_cell.length_a   1.000
_cell.length_b   1.000
_cell.length_c   1.000
_cell.angle_alpha   90.00
_cell.angle_beta   90.00
_cell.angle_gamma   90.00
#
_symmetry.space_group_name_H-M   'P 1'
#
loop_
_entity.id
_entity.type
_entity.pdbx_description
1 polymer ?
#
loop_
_entity_poly.entity_id
_entity_poly.type
_entity_poly.pdbx_seq_one_letter_code
_entity_poly.pdbx_strand_id
1 'polypeptide(L)' 'MLLQVHDELVFECPEGLADAAIVVIKRAMEGAALPAVALTVPLVVEARAAGNWDEAH' A
#
# COMPACT_ATOMS: atom_id res chain seq x y z
N MET A 1 2.95 5.63 -7.98
CA MET A 1 3.98 5.17 -7.03
C MET A 1 5.17 6.08 -7.21
N LEU A 2 5.56 6.78 -6.15
CA LEU A 2 6.65 7.77 -6.19
C LEU A 2 7.96 7.16 -5.68
N LEU A 3 7.90 6.44 -4.56
CA LEU A 3 9.06 5.99 -3.81
C LEU A 3 8.84 4.58 -3.29
N GLN A 4 9.93 3.84 -3.08
CA GLN A 4 9.97 2.64 -2.26
C GLN A 4 11.09 2.82 -1.23
N VAL A 5 10.79 2.56 0.04
CA VAL A 5 11.79 2.52 1.11
C VAL A 5 11.57 1.23 1.89
N HIS A 6 12.45 0.26 1.70
CA HIS A 6 12.35 -1.06 2.32
C HIS A 6 10.98 -1.74 2.03
N ASP A 7 10.15 -1.89 3.05
CA ASP A 7 8.81 -2.47 3.06
C ASP A 7 7.68 -1.45 2.83
N GLU A 8 8.01 -0.17 2.69
CA GLU A 8 7.06 0.92 2.44
C GLU A 8 7.01 1.33 0.97
N LEU A 9 5.78 1.52 0.45
CA LEU A 9 5.51 2.06 -0.88
C LEU A 9 4.78 3.40 -0.74
N VAL A 10 5.34 4.46 -1.30
CA VAL A 10 4.76 5.82 -1.24
C VAL A 10 4.07 6.15 -2.55
N PHE A 11 2.86 6.68 -2.45
CA PHE A 11 2.04 7.10 -3.58
C PHE A 11 1.60 8.55 -3.38
N GLU A 12 1.45 9.26 -4.49
CA GLU A 12 0.72 10.51 -4.52
C GLU A 12 -0.53 10.30 -5.37
N CYS A 13 -1.65 10.86 -4.93
CA CYS A 13 -2.93 10.78 -5.60
C CYS A 13 -3.69 12.09 -5.45
N PRO A 14 -4.65 12.39 -6.34
CA PRO A 14 -5.54 13.53 -6.17
C PRO A 14 -6.29 13.53 -4.84
N GLU A 15 -6.51 14.73 -4.31
CA GLU A 15 -7.34 14.94 -3.11
C GLU A 15 -8.75 14.36 -3.34
N GLY A 16 -9.21 13.53 -2.40
CA GLY A 16 -10.49 12.82 -2.50
C GLY A 16 -10.43 11.41 -3.11
N LEU A 17 -9.29 10.97 -3.67
CA LEU A 17 -9.13 9.59 -4.16
C LEU A 17 -8.34 8.68 -3.22
N ALA A 18 -7.81 9.22 -2.12
CA ALA A 18 -6.94 8.50 -1.19
C ALA A 18 -7.59 7.23 -0.63
N ASP A 19 -8.81 7.32 -0.09
CA ASP A 19 -9.51 6.17 0.50
C ASP A 19 -9.77 5.06 -0.52
N ALA A 20 -10.19 5.43 -1.73
CA ALA A 20 -10.42 4.47 -2.81
C ALA A 20 -9.11 3.81 -3.27
N ALA A 21 -8.02 4.58 -3.36
CA ALA A 21 -6.70 4.07 -3.70
C ALA A 21 -6.19 3.11 -2.62
N ILE A 22 -6.33 3.44 -1.34
CA ILE A 22 -5.93 2.60 -0.20
C ILE A 22 -6.56 1.20 -0.31
N VAL A 23 -7.86 1.11 -0.61
CA VAL A 23 -8.57 -0.18 -0.73
C VAL A 23 -7.94 -1.04 -1.84
N VAL A 24 -7.66 -0.45 -3.00
CA VAL A 24 -7.10 -1.19 -4.14
C VAL A 24 -5.65 -1.59 -3.88
N ILE A 25 -4.84 -0.67 -3.32
CA ILE A 25 -3.43 -0.90 -3.02
C ILE A 25 -3.28 -2.00 -2.00
N LYS A 26 -4.03 -1.97 -0.89
CA LYS A 26 -4.01 -3.02 0.13
C LYS A 26 -4.31 -4.38 -0.46
N ARG A 27 -5.42 -4.50 -1.22
CA ARG A 27 -5.80 -5.76 -1.85
C ARG A 27 -4.72 -6.29 -2.79
N ALA A 28 -4.09 -5.41 -3.58
CA ALA A 28 -3.04 -5.80 -4.50
C ALA A 28 -1.79 -6.31 -3.76
N MET A 29 -1.37 -5.60 -2.71
CA MET A 29 -0.18 -5.93 -1.93
C MET A 29 -0.37 -7.19 -1.07
N GLU A 30 -1.51 -7.35 -0.41
CA GLU A 30 -1.82 -8.55 0.38
C GLU A 30 -1.89 -9.82 -0.50
N GLY A 31 -2.28 -9.68 -1.76
CA GLY A 31 -2.34 -10.76 -2.75
C GLY A 31 -1.08 -10.94 -3.61
N ALA A 32 -0.03 -10.15 -3.41
CA ALA A 32 1.07 -9.99 -4.38
C ALA A 32 1.85 -11.28 -4.68
N ALA A 33 1.89 -12.23 -3.75
CA ALA A 33 2.59 -13.49 -3.95
C ALA A 33 1.82 -14.48 -4.85
N LEU A 34 0.52 -14.29 -5.04
CA LEU A 34 -0.34 -15.23 -5.78
C LEU A 34 -0.36 -14.93 -7.29
N PRO A 35 -0.49 -15.98 -8.14
CA PRO A 35 -0.56 -17.41 -7.80
C PRO A 35 0.82 -18.08 -7.66
N ALA A 36 1.90 -17.33 -7.82
CA ALA A 36 3.26 -17.88 -7.91
C ALA A 36 3.67 -18.64 -6.64
N VAL A 37 3.35 -18.09 -5.46
CA VAL A 37 3.67 -18.69 -4.16
C VAL A 37 2.50 -18.46 -3.20
N ALA A 38 2.05 -19.53 -2.54
CA ALA A 38 1.15 -19.44 -1.39
C ALA A 38 1.99 -19.44 -0.11
N LEU A 39 2.11 -18.27 0.53
CA LEU A 39 2.83 -18.13 1.80
C LEU A 39 2.04 -18.79 2.93
N THR A 40 2.74 -19.46 3.85
CA THR A 40 2.13 -20.05 5.05
C THR A 40 1.68 -19.00 6.06
N VAL A 41 2.28 -17.82 6.00
CA VAL A 41 1.89 -16.62 6.77
C VAL A 41 1.41 -15.56 5.77
N PRO A 42 0.20 -14.98 5.94
CA PRO A 42 -0.34 -14.00 5.00
C PRO A 42 0.42 -12.67 5.09
N LEU A 43 0.52 -11.96 3.96
CA LEU A 43 0.96 -10.58 3.95
C LEU A 43 -0.15 -9.70 4.51
N VAL A 44 0.21 -8.81 5.44
CA VAL A 44 -0.69 -7.81 6.02
C VAL A 44 -0.17 -6.44 5.61
N VAL A 45 -1.07 -5.58 5.11
CA VAL A 45 -0.68 -4.26 4.61
C VAL A 45 -1.39 -3.18 5.40
N GLU A 46 -0.60 -2.29 6.00
CA GLU A 46 -1.09 -1.03 6.54
C GLU A 46 -0.97 0.06 5.48
N ALA A 47 -1.99 0.90 5.38
CA ALA A 47 -2.00 2.03 4.45
C ALA A 47 -2.78 3.18 5.06
N ARG A 48 -2.18 4.37 5.03
CA ARG A 48 -2.72 5.63 5.55
C ARG A 48 -2.47 6.73 4.51
N ALA A 49 -3.30 7.76 4.53
CA ALA A 49 -3.10 8.96 3.73
C ALA A 49 -2.86 10.14 4.66
N ALA A 50 -1.94 11.02 4.29
CA ALA A 50 -1.64 12.24 5.03
C ALA A 50 -1.19 13.37 4.10
N GLY A 51 -1.10 14.59 4.64
CA GLY A 51 -0.74 15.77 3.86
C GLY A 51 0.75 15.86 3.53
N ASN A 52 1.58 15.10 4.25
CA ASN A 52 2.99 14.91 3.95
C ASN A 52 3.45 13.51 4.40
N TRP A 53 4.68 13.16 4.05
CA TRP A 53 5.21 11.83 4.30
C TRP A 53 5.44 11.53 5.79
N ASP A 54 5.90 12.52 6.57
CA ASP A 54 6.14 12.35 8.01
C ASP A 54 4.84 12.03 8.76
N GLU A 55 3.72 12.63 8.36
CA GLU A 55 2.39 12.35 8.92
C GLU A 55 1.79 11.01 8.47
N ALA A 56 2.30 10.40 7.38
CA ALA A 56 1.81 9.14 6.86
C ALA A 56 2.43 7.91 7.54
N HIS A 57 3.58 8.09 8.19
CA HIS A 57 4.34 7.05 8.90
C HIS A 57 3.70 6.76 10.27
#